data_AF-A0A7V5LR21-F1
#
_entry.id   AF-A0A7V5LR21-F1
#
_cell.length_a   1.000
_cell.length_b   1.000
_cell.length_c   1.000
_cell.angle_alpha   90.00
_cell.angle_beta   90.00
_cell.angle_gamma   90.00
#
_symmetry.space_group_name_H-M   'P 1'
#
loop_
_entity.id
_entity.type
_entity.pdbx_description
1 polymer ?
#
loop_
_entity_poly.entity_id
_entity_poly.type
_entity_poly.pdbx_seq_one_letter_code
_entity_poly.pdbx_strand_id
1 'polypeptide(L)' 'MGSGLSLSIVKLIVELHQGEISIQFKEGEGTTVIVTLPIA' A
#
# COMPACT_ATOMS: atom_id res chain seq x y z
N MET A 1 -3.53 -0.89 18.14
CA MET A 1 -4.07 -1.81 17.11
C MET A 1 -4.75 -0.96 16.04
N GLY A 2 -3.98 -0.39 15.10
CA GLY A 2 -4.52 0.43 14.02
C GLY A 2 -5.15 -0.46 12.96
N SER A 3 -6.36 -0.95 13.23
CA SER A 3 -7.01 -2.00 12.44
C SER A 3 -7.59 -1.44 11.14
N GLY A 4 -6.89 -1.66 10.03
CA GLY A 4 -7.48 -1.83 8.69
C GLY A 4 -8.05 -0.59 7.99
N LEU A 5 -8.53 0.45 8.68
CA LEU A 5 -9.25 1.55 8.04
C LEU A 5 -8.33 2.44 7.19
N SER A 6 -7.14 2.77 7.69
CA SER A 6 -6.18 3.63 7.00
C SER A 6 -5.62 2.97 5.73
N LEU A 7 -5.26 1.69 5.80
CA LEU A 7 -4.71 0.97 4.65
C LEU A 7 -5.80 0.65 3.60
N SER A 8 -7.06 0.51 4.03
CA SER A 8 -8.18 0.34 3.10
C SER A 8 -8.42 1.58 2.24
N ILE A 9 -8.24 2.79 2.81
CA ILE A 9 -8.34 4.03 2.04
C ILE A 9 -7.21 4.12 1.02
N VAL A 10 -5.98 3.79 1.41
CA VAL A 10 -4.83 3.79 0.49
C VAL A 10 -5.06 2.79 -0.64
N LYS A 11 -5.52 1.57 -0.33
CA LYS A 11 -5.84 0.56 -1.34
C LYS A 11 -6.90 1.04 -2.33
N LEU A 12 -7.99 1.66 -1.83
CA LEU A 12 -9.03 2.24 -2.69
C LEU A 12 -8.47 3.29 -3.65
N ILE A 13 -7.62 4.21 -3.14
CA ILE A 13 -7.01 5.26 -3.97
C ILE A 13 -6.14 4.63 -5.04
N VAL A 14 -5.31 3.65 -4.69
CA VAL A 14 -4.42 2.97 -5.65
C VAL A 14 -5.22 2.23 -6.72
N GLU A 15 -6.27 1.50 -6.35
CA GLU A 15 -7.16 0.81 -7.28
C GLU A 15 -7.87 1.78 -8.25
N LEU A 16 -8.34 2.94 -7.75
CA LEU A 16 -8.96 3.97 -8.60
C LEU A 16 -8.00 4.55 -9.64
N HIS A 17 -6.70 4.58 -9.34
CA HIS A 17 -5.66 5.01 -10.28
C HIS A 17 -5.10 3.84 -11.12
N GLN A 18 -5.73 2.67 -11.09
CA GLN A 18 -5.27 1.45 -11.78
C GLN A 18 -3.82 1.07 -11.39
N GLY A 19 -3.44 1.42 -10.16
CA GLY A 19 -2.15 1.10 -9.59
C GLY A 19 -2.16 -0.19 -8.78
N GLU A 20 -1.01 -0.50 -8.19
CA GLU A 20 -0.79 -1.66 -7.34
C GLU A 20 -0.17 -1.24 -6.01
N ILE A 21 -0.52 -1.94 -4.93
CA ILE A 21 0.07 -1.78 -3.60
C ILE A 21 0.65 -3.10 -3.12
N SER A 22 1.90 -3.06 -2.64
CA SER A 22 2.64 -4.20 -2.10
C SER A 22 3.23 -3.87 -0.73
N ILE A 23 3.25 -4.86 0.17
CA ILE A 23 3.77 -4.70 1.53
C ILE A 23 4.87 -5.73 1.72
N GLN A 24 6.07 -5.25 2.02
CA GLN A 24 7.21 -6.08 2.34
C GLN A 24 7.54 -5.91 3.81
N PHE A 25 7.65 -7.02 4.52
CA PHE A 25 8.08 -7.05 5.91
C PHE A 25 9.41 -7.79 5.99
N LYS A 26 10.37 -7.21 6.71
CA LYS A 26 11.64 -7.86 7.03
C LYS A 26 11.92 -7.68 8.50
N GLU A 27 12.08 -8.81 9.20
CA GLU A 27 12.35 -8.81 10.64
C GLU A 27 13.62 -8.00 10.93
N GLY A 28 13.51 -7.08 11.91
CA GLY A 28 14.59 -6.18 12.29
C GLY A 28 14.75 -4.92 11.41
N GLU A 29 14.12 -4.86 10.23
CA GLU A 29 14.19 -3.70 9.31
C GLU A 29 12.87 -2.92 9.22
N GLY A 30 11.77 -3.53 9.65
CA GLY A 30 10.45 -2.91 9.70
C GLY A 30 9.58 -3.25 8.49
N THR A 31 8.64 -2.36 8.19
CA THR A 31 7.63 -2.55 7.14
C THR A 31 7.82 -1.54 6.04
N THR A 32 7.99 -2.02 4.81
CA THR A 32 8.03 -1.20 3.60
C THR A 32 6.72 -1.36 2.84
N VAL A 33 6.08 -0.24 2.49
CA VAL A 33 4.88 -0.21 1.64
C VAL A 33 5.27 0.42 0.32
N ILE A 34 4.98 -0.28 -0.78
CA ILE A 34 5.32 0.10 -2.15
C ILE A 34 4.02 0.35 -2.90
N VAL A 35 3.92 1.51 -3.56
CA VAL A 35 2.78 1.87 -4.41
C VAL A 35 3.30 2.14 -5.82
N THR A 36 2.71 1.47 -6.80
CA THR A 36 3.02 1.63 -8.23
C THR A 36 1.82 2.21 -8.92
N LEU A 37 1.98 3.30 -9.66
CA LEU A 37 0.92 3.92 -10.46
C LEU A 37 1.32 3.91 -11.95
N PRO A 38 0.37 3.71 -12.88
CA PRO A 38 0.65 3.84 -14.31
C PRO A 38 1.12 5.25 -14.66
N ILE A 39 2.09 5.35 -15.56
CA ILE A 39 2.45 6.61 -16.22
C ILE A 39 1.53 6.81 -17.43
N ALA A 40 1.03 8.04 -17.61
CA ALA A 40 0.19 8.42 -18.74
C ALA A 40 1.00 8.54 -20.04
#